data_AF-A0A7W1SBD3-F1
#
_entry.id   AF-A0A7W1SBD3-F1
#
_cell.length_a   1.000
_cell.length_b   1.000
_cell.length_c   1.000
_cell.angle_alpha   90.00
_cell.angle_beta   90.00
_cell.angle_gamma   90.00
#
_symmetry.space_group_name_H-M   'P 1'
#
loop_
_entity.id
_entity.type
_entity.pdbx_description
1 polymer ?
#
loop_
_entity_poly.entity_id
_entity_poly.type
_entity_poly.pdbx_seq_one_letter_code
_entity_poly.pdbx_strand_id
1 'polypeptide(L)'
;METYKPEVRKIIDLALGLTAQNLAYKYGSADPTSGGMDCSGFVYYVLSQTGAKNVPRDASGLYSWLRKSGKFQAVISRSDDTFELADLKPGDLLFWTGTYSVQKDPPITHAMIYLGREKTTKQRVMVGASDGRTYHGESRYGVGVFDFKVSRSGSGTREGRTPTFVGYARVPGLDDS
;
A
#
# COMPACT_ATOMS: atom_id res chain seq x y z
N MET A 1 -2.02 24.27 0.80
CA MET A 1 -2.43 22.96 1.35
C MET A 1 -3.02 22.21 0.18
N GLU A 2 -2.47 21.08 -0.24
CA GLU A 2 -3.12 20.34 -1.33
C GLU A 2 -4.52 19.92 -0.86
N THR A 3 -5.54 20.43 -1.54
CA THR A 3 -6.93 20.17 -1.20
C THR A 3 -7.33 18.86 -1.89
N TYR A 4 -7.03 17.74 -1.25
CA TYR A 4 -7.49 16.43 -1.74
C TYR A 4 -9.01 16.38 -1.74
N LYS A 5 -9.58 15.59 -2.67
CA LYS A 5 -11.01 15.29 -2.66
C LYS A 5 -11.43 14.66 -1.32
N PRO A 6 -12.66 14.90 -0.84
CA PRO A 6 -13.12 14.41 0.46
C PRO A 6 -12.93 12.90 0.66
N GLU A 7 -13.09 12.12 -0.40
CA GLU A 7 -12.98 10.66 -0.38
C GLU A 7 -11.53 10.21 -0.17
N VAL A 8 -10.58 10.86 -0.85
CA VAL A 8 -9.14 10.63 -0.68
C VAL A 8 -8.71 11.03 0.73
N ARG A 9 -9.19 12.19 1.21
CA ARG A 9 -8.93 12.64 2.58
C ARG A 9 -9.45 11.64 3.61
N LYS A 10 -10.65 11.09 3.42
CA LYS A 10 -11.21 10.07 4.30
C LYS A 10 -10.34 8.81 4.36
N ILE A 11 -9.82 8.33 3.22
CA ILE A 11 -8.88 7.20 3.18
C ILE A 11 -7.62 7.52 4.01
N ILE A 12 -7.02 8.69 3.77
CA ILE A 12 -5.78 9.10 4.44
C ILE A 12 -6.00 9.26 5.95
N ASP A 13 -7.06 9.95 6.36
CA ASP A 13 -7.37 10.21 7.77
C ASP A 13 -7.62 8.89 8.53
N LEU A 14 -8.37 7.95 7.93
CA LEU A 14 -8.60 6.62 8.51
C LEU A 14 -7.29 5.81 8.60
N ALA A 15 -6.51 5.81 7.53
CA ALA A 15 -5.25 5.07 7.48
C ALA A 15 -4.26 5.59 8.54
N LEU A 16 -4.12 6.90 8.67
CA LEU A 16 -3.27 7.53 9.69
C LEU A 16 -3.82 7.28 11.11
N GLY A 17 -5.15 7.32 11.30
CA GLY A 17 -5.78 7.00 12.58
C GLY A 17 -5.46 5.58 13.08
N LEU A 18 -5.33 4.60 12.17
CA LEU A 18 -4.91 3.24 12.51
C LEU A 18 -3.44 3.18 12.97
N THR A 19 -2.57 4.03 12.43
CA THR A 19 -1.15 4.05 12.85
C THR A 19 -0.94 4.50 14.29
N ALA A 20 -1.90 5.25 14.86
CA ALA A 20 -1.85 5.70 16.25
C ALA A 20 -2.25 4.62 17.26
N GLN A 21 -2.74 3.46 16.80
CA GLN A 21 -3.30 2.40 17.65
C GLN A 21 -2.27 1.34 18.08
N ASN A 22 -0.99 1.50 17.72
CA ASN A 22 0.10 0.58 18.07
C ASN A 22 -0.19 -0.89 17.68
N LEU A 23 -0.72 -1.10 16.47
CA LEU A 23 -1.13 -2.41 15.98
C LEU A 23 0.06 -3.18 15.40
N ALA A 24 0.16 -4.47 15.74
CA ALA A 24 1.19 -5.36 15.21
C ALA A 24 0.88 -5.81 13.77
N TYR A 25 1.85 -6.45 13.13
CA TYR A 25 1.59 -7.17 11.89
C TYR A 25 1.02 -8.54 12.25
N LYS A 26 -0.18 -8.85 11.76
CA LYS A 26 -0.87 -10.10 12.06
C LYS A 26 -1.40 -10.72 10.78
N TYR A 27 -0.70 -11.75 10.30
CA TYR A 27 -1.08 -12.49 9.11
C TYR A 27 -2.52 -13.00 9.19
N GLY A 28 -3.31 -12.78 8.14
CA GLY A 28 -4.71 -13.20 8.07
C GLY A 28 -5.71 -12.23 8.71
N SER A 29 -5.24 -11.18 9.41
CA SER A 29 -6.12 -10.23 10.10
C SER A 29 -6.44 -8.98 9.27
N ALA A 30 -7.71 -8.57 9.29
CA ALA A 30 -8.19 -7.28 8.79
C ALA A 30 -8.94 -6.47 9.85
N ASP A 31 -8.84 -6.89 11.12
CA ASP A 31 -9.58 -6.29 12.22
C ASP A 31 -8.57 -5.64 13.18
N PRO A 32 -8.60 -4.31 13.36
CA PRO A 32 -7.69 -3.64 14.30
C PRO A 32 -7.93 -4.09 15.76
N THR A 33 -9.15 -4.51 16.12
CA THR A 33 -9.45 -4.97 17.49
C THR A 33 -8.75 -6.30 17.83
N SER A 34 -8.29 -7.03 16.81
CA SER A 34 -7.48 -8.24 16.95
C SER A 34 -6.01 -7.97 17.32
N GLY A 35 -5.64 -6.71 17.59
CA GLY A 35 -4.30 -6.28 18.00
C GLY A 35 -3.27 -6.17 16.86
N GLY A 36 -3.70 -6.40 15.61
CA GLY A 36 -2.84 -6.34 14.45
C GLY A 36 -3.54 -6.67 13.15
N MET A 37 -2.91 -6.32 12.03
CA MET A 37 -3.47 -6.47 10.68
C MET A 37 -2.39 -6.98 9.72
N ASP A 38 -2.81 -7.65 8.64
CA ASP A 38 -1.94 -7.92 7.49
C ASP A 38 -2.06 -6.82 6.43
N CYS A 39 -1.15 -6.84 5.45
CA CYS A 39 -1.04 -5.79 4.44
C CYS A 39 -2.35 -5.55 3.68
N SER A 40 -2.93 -6.58 3.09
CA SER A 40 -4.22 -6.48 2.38
C SER A 40 -5.40 -6.24 3.31
N GLY A 41 -5.32 -6.69 4.56
CA GLY A 41 -6.37 -6.54 5.56
C GLY A 41 -6.49 -5.11 6.05
N PHE A 42 -5.35 -4.43 6.20
CA PHE A 42 -5.31 -2.98 6.41
C PHE A 42 -6.01 -2.24 5.28
N VAL A 43 -5.63 -2.52 4.02
CA VAL A 43 -6.21 -1.86 2.84
C VAL A 43 -7.72 -2.14 2.74
N TYR A 44 -8.11 -3.40 2.90
CA TYR A 44 -9.50 -3.84 2.91
C TYR A 44 -10.32 -3.07 3.95
N TYR A 45 -9.83 -2.98 5.19
CA TYR A 45 -10.50 -2.27 6.27
C TYR A 45 -10.71 -0.80 5.92
N VAL A 46 -9.63 -0.08 5.53
CA VAL A 46 -9.70 1.35 5.21
C VAL A 46 -10.73 1.61 4.11
N LEU A 47 -10.68 0.87 3.00
CA LEU A 47 -11.62 1.05 1.88
C LEU A 47 -13.05 0.64 2.22
N SER A 48 -13.24 -0.38 3.07
CA SER A 48 -14.59 -0.77 3.51
C SER A 48 -15.25 0.33 4.35
N GLN A 49 -14.46 1.10 5.10
CA GLN A 49 -14.95 2.25 5.87
C GLN A 49 -15.25 3.49 4.99
N THR A 50 -14.78 3.52 3.74
CA THR A 50 -15.04 4.63 2.82
C THR A 50 -16.29 4.44 1.97
N GLY A 51 -16.98 3.30 2.10
CA GLY A 51 -18.19 2.98 1.32
C GLY A 51 -17.89 2.30 -0.03
N ALA A 52 -16.62 1.95 -0.30
CA ALA A 52 -16.26 1.15 -1.46
C ALA A 52 -16.93 -0.23 -1.36
N LYS A 53 -17.59 -0.65 -2.44
CA LYS A 53 -18.32 -1.93 -2.49
C LYS A 53 -17.44 -3.03 -3.05
N ASN A 54 -17.63 -4.25 -2.57
CA ASN A 54 -16.98 -5.46 -3.08
C ASN A 54 -15.44 -5.41 -3.05
N VAL A 55 -14.87 -4.73 -2.04
CA VAL A 55 -13.42 -4.65 -1.85
C VAL A 55 -12.89 -6.05 -1.52
N PRO A 56 -11.97 -6.62 -2.30
CA PRO A 56 -11.42 -7.94 -2.00
C PRO A 56 -10.55 -7.93 -0.74
N ARG A 57 -10.57 -9.03 0.00
CA ARG A 57 -9.82 -9.18 1.27
C ARG A 57 -8.32 -9.40 1.08
N ASP A 58 -7.90 -10.01 -0.04
CA ASP A 58 -6.51 -10.37 -0.27
C ASP A 58 -5.83 -9.51 -1.35
N ALA A 59 -4.49 -9.47 -1.33
CA ALA A 59 -3.70 -8.58 -2.18
C ALA A 59 -3.87 -8.86 -3.69
N SER A 60 -3.95 -10.13 -4.09
CA SER A 60 -4.16 -10.54 -5.50
C SER A 60 -5.57 -10.17 -5.98
N GLY A 61 -6.55 -10.28 -5.10
CA GLY A 61 -7.92 -9.82 -5.31
C GLY A 61 -7.98 -8.31 -5.49
N LEU A 62 -7.38 -7.53 -4.58
CA LEU A 62 -7.31 -6.05 -4.67
C LEU A 62 -6.69 -5.61 -6.00
N TYR A 63 -5.56 -6.21 -6.38
CA TYR A 63 -4.92 -5.96 -7.66
C TYR A 63 -5.86 -6.28 -8.83
N SER A 64 -6.48 -7.47 -8.83
CA SER A 64 -7.35 -7.90 -9.92
C SER A 64 -8.60 -7.02 -10.05
N TRP A 65 -9.15 -6.59 -8.92
CA TRP A 65 -10.28 -5.68 -8.86
C TRP A 65 -9.95 -4.31 -9.48
N LEU A 66 -8.80 -3.73 -9.12
CA LEU A 66 -8.37 -2.45 -9.68
C LEU A 66 -7.84 -2.55 -11.12
N ARG A 67 -7.27 -3.69 -11.51
CA ARG A 67 -6.89 -3.92 -12.91
C ARG A 67 -8.10 -3.99 -13.81
N LYS A 68 -9.19 -4.63 -13.36
CA LYS A 68 -10.46 -4.71 -14.10
C LYS A 68 -11.14 -3.35 -14.29
N SER A 69 -10.90 -2.37 -13.42
CA SER A 69 -11.42 -1.02 -13.59
C SER A 69 -10.64 -0.17 -14.60
N GLY A 70 -9.56 -0.70 -15.17
CA GLY A 70 -8.72 0.01 -16.15
C GLY A 70 -7.86 1.12 -15.54
N LYS A 71 -7.72 1.15 -14.21
CA LYS A 71 -6.99 2.21 -13.48
C LYS A 71 -5.61 1.80 -13.00
N PHE A 72 -5.13 0.61 -13.41
CA PHE A 72 -3.81 0.11 -13.04
C PHE A 72 -2.72 0.66 -13.96
N GLN A 73 -1.66 1.19 -13.35
CA GLN A 73 -0.45 1.68 -14.00
C GLN A 73 0.71 0.74 -13.64
N ALA A 74 1.27 0.07 -14.65
CA ALA A 74 2.43 -0.80 -14.48
C ALA A 74 3.70 0.04 -14.31
N VAL A 75 4.61 -0.41 -13.45
CA VAL A 75 5.93 0.19 -13.26
C VAL A 75 6.98 -0.89 -13.49
N ILE A 76 7.74 -0.76 -14.58
CA ILE A 76 8.78 -1.72 -14.96
C ILE A 76 10.14 -1.28 -14.43
N SER A 77 10.35 0.04 -14.30
CA SER A 77 11.61 0.59 -13.79
C SER A 77 11.95 0.05 -12.40
N ARG A 78 13.26 0.01 -12.12
CA ARG A 78 13.83 -0.29 -10.81
C ARG A 78 14.38 0.95 -10.11
N SER A 79 14.08 2.13 -10.65
CA SER A 79 14.48 3.43 -10.11
C SER A 79 13.31 4.09 -9.37
N ASP A 80 13.61 4.74 -8.24
CA ASP A 80 12.67 5.60 -7.52
C ASP A 80 12.37 6.92 -8.28
N ASP A 81 13.27 7.28 -9.21
CA ASP A 81 13.15 8.39 -10.12
C ASP A 81 12.82 7.88 -11.52
N THR A 82 11.55 7.53 -11.73
CA THR A 82 11.00 7.09 -13.02
C THR A 82 9.78 7.92 -13.35
N PHE A 83 9.60 8.23 -14.65
CA PHE A 83 8.41 8.91 -15.17
C PHE A 83 7.14 8.07 -14.97
N GLU A 84 7.27 6.75 -14.83
CA GLU A 84 6.14 5.84 -14.60
C GLU A 84 5.42 6.13 -13.26
N LEU A 85 6.03 6.92 -12.36
CA LEU A 85 5.41 7.38 -11.12
C LEU A 85 4.82 8.80 -11.21
N ALA A 86 4.77 9.42 -12.39
CA ALA A 86 4.28 10.79 -12.55
C ALA A 86 2.80 10.94 -12.19
N ASP A 87 2.00 9.90 -12.45
CA ASP A 87 0.56 9.90 -12.15
C ASP A 87 0.21 9.32 -10.76
N LEU A 88 1.21 8.94 -9.95
CA LEU A 88 1.00 8.40 -8.62
C LEU A 88 0.53 9.49 -7.65
N LYS A 89 -0.66 9.32 -7.06
CA LYS A 89 -1.29 10.32 -6.17
C LYS A 89 -1.72 9.72 -4.84
N PRO A 90 -1.76 10.52 -3.76
CA PRO A 90 -2.23 10.06 -2.46
C PRO A 90 -3.58 9.34 -2.54
N GLY A 91 -3.69 8.21 -1.84
CA GLY A 91 -4.83 7.30 -1.91
C GLY A 91 -4.70 6.17 -2.93
N ASP A 92 -3.73 6.22 -3.85
CA ASP A 92 -3.44 5.10 -4.75
C ASP A 92 -2.98 3.86 -3.99
N LEU A 93 -3.42 2.68 -4.45
CA LEU A 93 -2.92 1.40 -3.95
C LEU A 93 -1.63 1.02 -4.65
N LEU A 94 -0.65 0.56 -3.88
CA LEU A 94 0.67 0.13 -4.32
C LEU A 94 0.78 -1.39 -4.21
N PHE A 95 1.35 -2.08 -5.21
CA PHE A 95 1.40 -3.55 -5.25
C PHE A 95 2.81 -4.11 -5.45
N TRP A 96 3.11 -5.20 -4.73
CA TRP A 96 4.35 -5.96 -4.88
C TRP A 96 4.10 -7.46 -5.04
N THR A 97 5.06 -8.13 -5.69
CA THR A 97 5.21 -9.59 -5.71
C THR A 97 6.45 -10.00 -4.90
N GLY A 98 6.57 -11.29 -4.58
CA GLY A 98 7.80 -11.86 -4.04
C GLY A 98 8.16 -11.46 -2.61
N THR A 99 7.21 -10.95 -1.81
CA THR A 99 7.41 -10.75 -0.36
C THR A 99 7.32 -12.05 0.44
N TYR A 100 6.62 -13.06 -0.09
CA TYR A 100 6.56 -14.44 0.41
C TYR A 100 6.10 -15.39 -0.72
N SER A 101 6.14 -16.70 -0.50
CA SER A 101 5.69 -17.71 -1.48
C SER A 101 4.17 -17.74 -1.63
N VAL A 102 3.66 -17.66 -2.86
CA VAL A 102 2.23 -17.88 -3.15
C VAL A 102 2.05 -18.73 -4.41
N GLN A 103 1.04 -19.59 -4.41
CA GLN A 103 0.53 -20.26 -5.60
C GLN A 103 -0.73 -19.53 -6.09
N LYS A 104 -0.59 -18.24 -6.44
CA LYS A 104 -1.68 -17.40 -6.97
C LYS A 104 -1.25 -16.77 -8.28
N ASP A 105 -2.21 -16.55 -9.18
CA ASP A 105 -2.04 -15.78 -10.41
C ASP A 105 -3.07 -14.62 -10.42
N PRO A 106 -2.64 -13.34 -10.44
CA PRO A 106 -1.26 -12.87 -10.40
C PRO A 106 -0.62 -13.05 -9.01
N PRO A 107 0.70 -13.28 -8.92
CA PRO A 107 1.40 -13.59 -7.66
C PRO A 107 1.67 -12.33 -6.81
N ILE A 108 0.67 -11.46 -6.68
CA ILE A 108 0.72 -10.28 -5.81
C ILE A 108 0.69 -10.74 -4.37
N THR A 109 1.66 -10.28 -3.59
CA THR A 109 1.90 -10.71 -2.21
C THR A 109 1.83 -9.55 -1.22
N HIS A 110 1.72 -8.31 -1.68
CA HIS A 110 1.66 -7.16 -0.79
C HIS A 110 0.90 -5.99 -1.39
N ALA A 111 0.18 -5.26 -0.55
CA ALA A 111 -0.52 -4.03 -0.90
C ALA A 111 -0.31 -2.96 0.19
N MET A 112 -0.18 -1.70 -0.22
CA MET A 112 -0.08 -0.52 0.67
C MET A 112 -0.86 0.65 0.07
N ILE A 113 -1.09 1.72 0.85
CA ILE A 113 -1.72 2.97 0.37
C ILE A 113 -0.65 4.05 0.26
N TYR A 114 -0.57 4.74 -0.87
CA TYR A 114 0.35 5.86 -1.05
C TYR A 114 -0.15 7.11 -0.31
N LEU A 115 0.75 7.79 0.41
CA LEU A 115 0.42 9.01 1.16
C LEU A 115 0.91 10.30 0.49
N GLY A 116 1.74 10.19 -0.55
CA GLY A 116 2.40 11.34 -1.17
C GLY A 116 3.83 11.51 -0.70
N ARG A 117 4.28 12.76 -0.69
CA ARG A 117 5.63 13.14 -0.25
C ARG A 117 5.57 13.87 1.08
N GLU A 118 6.51 13.55 1.97
CA GLU A 118 6.70 14.33 3.18
C GLU A 118 7.07 15.77 2.86
N LYS A 119 6.57 16.72 3.67
CA LYS A 119 6.79 18.15 3.43
C LYS A 119 8.26 18.54 3.51
N THR A 120 9.00 17.95 4.45
CA THR A 120 10.40 18.30 4.76
C THR A 120 11.39 17.56 3.87
N THR A 121 11.37 16.22 3.89
CA THR A 121 12.35 15.39 3.17
C THR A 121 12.03 15.27 1.68
N LYS A 122 10.79 15.58 1.27
CA LYS A 122 10.23 15.31 -0.06
C LYS A 122 10.24 13.83 -0.45
N GLN A 123 10.58 12.93 0.47
CA GLN A 123 10.58 11.50 0.23
C GLN A 123 9.14 10.99 0.10
N ARG A 124 8.95 10.02 -0.78
CA ARG A 124 7.67 9.35 -0.98
C ARG A 124 7.41 8.42 0.21
N VAL A 125 6.20 8.47 0.74
CA VAL A 125 5.78 7.65 1.87
C VAL A 125 4.47 6.95 1.59
N MET A 126 4.27 5.84 2.27
CA MET A 126 3.08 4.99 2.18
C MET A 126 2.67 4.50 3.56
N VAL A 127 1.45 4.02 3.68
CA VAL A 127 0.87 3.52 4.92
C VAL A 127 0.28 2.14 4.72
N GLY A 128 0.39 1.30 5.75
CA GLY A 128 -0.27 0.02 5.81
C GLY A 128 0.29 -0.85 6.91
N ALA A 129 0.22 -2.17 6.74
CA ALA A 129 0.78 -3.13 7.69
C ALA A 129 1.93 -3.91 7.05
N SER A 130 3.06 -3.98 7.73
CA SER A 130 4.24 -4.74 7.27
C SER A 130 4.96 -5.45 8.40
N ASP A 131 5.51 -6.62 8.11
CA ASP A 131 6.39 -7.42 8.95
C ASP A 131 7.88 -7.04 8.79
N GLY A 132 8.20 -5.92 8.16
CA GLY A 132 9.57 -5.41 8.04
C GLY A 132 9.79 -4.47 6.85
N ARG A 133 9.72 -3.17 7.11
CA ARG A 133 10.05 -2.09 6.18
C ARG A 133 10.81 -0.99 6.91
N THR A 134 11.20 0.06 6.20
CA THR A 134 11.87 1.21 6.81
C THR A 134 10.96 2.43 6.87
N TYR A 135 11.23 3.33 7.81
CA TYR A 135 10.73 4.70 7.83
C TYR A 135 11.89 5.60 8.23
N HIS A 136 12.25 6.59 7.39
CA HIS A 136 13.50 7.35 7.52
C HIS A 136 14.74 6.45 7.60
N GLY A 137 14.71 5.31 6.90
CA GLY A 137 15.81 4.33 6.91
C GLY A 137 15.87 3.41 8.14
N GLU A 138 15.05 3.65 9.17
CA GLU A 138 14.99 2.83 10.37
C GLU A 138 13.96 1.70 10.24
N SER A 139 14.30 0.50 10.71
CA SER A 139 13.41 -0.66 10.66
C SER A 139 12.13 -0.42 11.47
N ARG A 140 10.99 -0.75 10.85
CA ARG A 140 9.66 -0.61 11.44
C ARG A 140 8.77 -1.80 11.07
N TYR A 141 7.87 -2.13 11.99
CA TYR A 141 6.99 -3.30 11.94
C TYR A 141 5.57 -2.90 12.36
N GLY A 142 4.59 -3.70 11.94
CA GLY A 142 3.18 -3.50 12.26
C GLY A 142 2.48 -2.52 11.35
N VAL A 143 1.42 -1.90 11.86
CA VAL A 143 0.68 -0.85 11.17
C VAL A 143 1.41 0.47 11.33
N GLY A 144 1.74 1.12 10.22
CA GLY A 144 2.53 2.35 10.27
C GLY A 144 2.73 3.02 8.92
N VAL A 145 3.46 4.13 8.97
CA VAL A 145 4.00 4.83 7.80
C VAL A 145 5.39 4.28 7.49
N PHE A 146 5.67 4.10 6.21
CA PHE A 146 6.89 3.52 5.68
C PHE A 146 7.41 4.30 4.47
N ASP A 147 8.72 4.22 4.24
CA ASP A 147 9.37 4.72 3.04
C ASP A 147 8.82 3.96 1.81
N PHE A 148 8.41 4.70 0.78
CA PHE A 148 8.11 4.10 -0.52
C PHE A 148 9.34 4.12 -1.42
N LYS A 149 9.77 2.92 -1.82
CA LYS A 149 10.84 2.70 -2.81
C LYS A 149 10.41 1.64 -3.82
N VAL A 150 10.73 1.89 -5.10
CA VAL A 150 10.54 0.97 -6.23
C VAL A 150 11.55 -0.17 -6.13
N SER A 151 12.82 0.14 -5.83
CA SER A 151 13.84 -0.86 -5.52
C SER A 151 14.15 -0.89 -4.02
N ARG A 152 14.32 -2.09 -3.47
CA ARG A 152 15.02 -2.22 -2.19
C ARG A 152 16.51 -2.13 -2.46
N SER A 153 17.16 -1.08 -1.94
CA SER A 153 18.58 -1.16 -1.64
C SER A 153 18.75 -1.92 -0.32
N GLY A 154 19.37 -3.10 -0.35
CA GLY A 154 19.84 -3.79 0.86
C GLY A 154 19.16 -5.13 1.21
N SER A 155 20.04 -6.08 1.55
CA SER A 155 19.87 -7.50 1.87
C SER A 155 18.94 -7.79 3.05
N GLY A 156 17.64 -7.78 2.79
CA GLY A 156 16.62 -8.29 3.71
C GLY A 156 15.70 -9.25 2.98
N THR A 157 16.26 -10.31 2.40
CA THR A 157 15.47 -11.34 1.73
C THR A 157 14.85 -12.26 2.79
N ARG A 158 13.54 -12.20 2.99
CA ARG A 158 12.83 -13.31 3.64
C ARG A 158 12.83 -14.45 2.62
N GLU A 159 13.45 -15.58 2.97
CA GLU A 159 13.56 -16.76 2.09
C GLU A 159 14.24 -16.51 0.72
N GLY A 160 15.26 -15.65 0.65
CA GLY A 160 16.02 -15.42 -0.60
C GLY A 160 15.25 -14.67 -1.70
N ARG A 161 14.06 -14.13 -1.40
CA ARG A 161 13.24 -13.38 -2.38
C ARG A 161 13.43 -11.88 -2.26
N THR A 162 13.42 -11.22 -3.41
CA THR A 162 13.47 -9.76 -3.52
C THR A 162 12.07 -9.26 -3.90
N PRO A 163 11.39 -8.53 -3.00
CA PRO A 163 10.12 -7.91 -3.34
C PRO A 163 10.25 -7.04 -4.60
N THR A 164 9.34 -7.23 -5.54
CA THR A 164 9.32 -6.45 -6.79
C THR A 164 8.07 -5.58 -6.79
N PHE A 165 8.25 -4.27 -6.90
CA PHE A 165 7.15 -3.35 -7.14
C PHE A 165 6.60 -3.60 -8.55
N VAL A 166 5.28 -3.76 -8.66
CA VAL A 166 4.61 -4.08 -9.92
C VAL A 166 3.93 -2.85 -10.52
N GLY A 167 3.49 -1.94 -9.65
CA GLY A 167 2.76 -0.75 -10.05
C GLY A 167 1.72 -0.34 -9.02
N TYR A 168 0.85 0.57 -9.45
CA TYR A 168 -0.16 1.19 -8.59
C TYR A 168 -1.48 1.33 -9.32
N ALA A 169 -2.55 1.55 -8.55
CA ALA A 169 -3.85 1.81 -9.13
C ALA A 169 -4.70 2.75 -8.29
N ARG A 170 -5.51 3.54 -8.99
CA ARG A 170 -6.54 4.39 -8.39
C ARG A 170 -7.74 3.56 -8.01
N VAL A 171 -8.26 3.78 -6.80
CA VAL A 171 -9.55 3.22 -6.39
C VAL A 171 -10.69 3.93 -7.15
N PRO A 172 -11.58 3.20 -7.86
CA PRO A 172 -12.70 3.79 -8.59
C PRO A 172 -13.62 4.62 -7.68
N GLY A 173 -14.24 5.66 -8.23
CA GLY A 173 -15.10 6.57 -7.47
C GLY A 173 -14.35 7.58 -6.59
N LEU A 174 -13.01 7.52 -6.50
CA LEU A 174 -12.21 8.60 -5.91
C LEU A 174 -11.92 9.73 -6.91
N ASP A 175 -12.08 9.47 -8.21
CA ASP A 175 -11.73 10.39 -9.30
C ASP A 175 -12.93 10.98 -10.03
N ASP A 176 -14.12 10.42 -9.84
CA ASP A 176 -15.30 10.83 -10.60
C ASP A 176 -15.80 12.18 -10.09
N SER A 177 -15.66 13.20 -10.94
CA SER A 177 -16.29 14.51 -10.88
C SER A 177 -16.51 14.94 -12.32
#